data_AF-A0A8T5RYA2-F1
#
_entry.id   AF-A0A8T5RYA2-F1
#
_cell.length_a   1.000
_cell.length_b   1.000
_cell.length_c   1.000
_cell.angle_alpha   90.00
_cell.angle_beta   90.00
_cell.angle_gamma   90.00
#
_symmetry.space_group_name_H-M   'P 1'
#
loop_
_entity.id
_entity.type
_entity.pdbx_description
1 polymer ?
#
loop_
_entity_poly.entity_id
_entity_poly.type
_entity_poly.pdbx_seq_one_letter_code
_entity_poly.pdbx_strand_id
1 'polypeptide(L)'
;MKEDIRSQDVIPGFFKEINDIIDKIQDAMVKGNNKDDMTRVVESENSTIIIIYHPLSRILFCSISDPDDDVDKTIEVIHKISSRFWLKHQADVKIFRTTSEKSRFQTIIADIENLSKGGKISEVFPKLLVVKKVLEKIMSMGMINEDDFQIALKCTGEASPLRIARILSKSRNDVNIVLKKLEELDIVNF
;
A
#
# COMPACT_ATOMS: atom_id res chain seq x y z
N MET A 1 4.68 -11.67 -25.32
CA MET A 1 3.62 -10.83 -24.71
C MET A 1 2.74 -11.74 -23.88
N LYS A 2 2.90 -11.75 -22.55
CA LYS A 2 1.89 -12.31 -21.64
C LYS A 2 1.05 -11.13 -21.21
N GLU A 3 -0.19 -11.08 -21.67
CA GLU A 3 -1.16 -10.12 -21.18
C GLU A 3 -1.36 -10.33 -19.68
N ASP A 4 -1.33 -9.22 -18.94
CA ASP A 4 -1.35 -9.16 -17.50
C ASP A 4 -2.78 -9.43 -17.02
N ILE A 5 -3.08 -10.70 -16.73
CA ILE A 5 -4.38 -11.16 -16.21
C ILE A 5 -4.82 -10.36 -14.96
N ARG A 6 -3.88 -9.67 -14.29
CA ARG A 6 -4.14 -8.79 -13.13
C ARG A 6 -5.02 -7.58 -13.45
N SER A 7 -5.07 -7.10 -14.69
CA SER A 7 -5.71 -5.81 -15.00
C SER A 7 -7.22 -5.88 -15.22
N GLN A 8 -7.78 -7.07 -15.50
CA GLN A 8 -9.18 -7.17 -15.96
C GLN A 8 -10.21 -6.89 -14.86
N ASP A 9 -9.95 -7.26 -13.61
CA ASP A 9 -10.92 -7.08 -12.50
C ASP A 9 -10.55 -5.94 -11.54
N VAL A 10 -9.25 -5.65 -11.37
CA VAL A 10 -8.77 -4.61 -10.44
C VAL A 10 -9.21 -3.21 -10.89
N ILE A 11 -9.14 -2.92 -12.20
CA ILE A 11 -9.49 -1.60 -12.74
C ILE A 11 -10.99 -1.33 -12.65
N PRO A 12 -11.90 -2.24 -13.08
CA PRO A 12 -13.33 -2.04 -12.87
C PRO A 12 -13.70 -1.93 -11.39
N GLY A 13 -13.10 -2.76 -10.53
CA GLY A 13 -13.27 -2.68 -9.08
C GLY A 13 -12.88 -1.31 -8.53
N PHE A 14 -11.73 -0.78 -8.94
CA PHE A 14 -11.25 0.54 -8.55
C PHE A 14 -12.23 1.67 -8.91
N PHE A 15 -12.74 1.70 -10.15
CA PHE A 15 -13.70 2.73 -10.55
C PHE A 15 -15.04 2.59 -9.84
N LYS A 16 -15.47 1.36 -9.53
CA LYS A 16 -16.65 1.14 -8.68
C LYS A 16 -16.45 1.75 -7.29
N GLU A 17 -15.31 1.49 -6.65
CA GLU A 17 -15.00 2.05 -5.32
C GLU A 17 -14.91 3.59 -5.33
N ILE A 18 -14.40 4.17 -6.42
CA ILE A 18 -14.43 5.63 -6.65
C ILE A 18 -15.87 6.14 -6.73
N ASN A 19 -16.75 5.50 -7.50
CA ASN A 19 -18.14 5.94 -7.63
C ASN A 19 -18.86 5.84 -6.27
N ASP A 20 -18.69 4.72 -5.57
CA ASP A 20 -19.31 4.52 -4.26
C ASP A 20 -18.87 5.59 -3.23
N ILE A 21 -17.59 6.00 -3.23
CA ILE A 21 -17.13 7.05 -2.31
C ILE A 21 -17.65 8.42 -2.73
N ILE A 22 -17.74 8.70 -4.04
CA ILE A 22 -18.34 9.94 -4.55
C ILE A 22 -19.79 10.05 -4.09
N ASP A 23 -20.58 8.98 -4.20
CA ASP A 23 -21.98 8.97 -3.80
C ASP A 23 -22.11 9.24 -2.29
N LYS A 24 -21.31 8.56 -1.46
CA LYS A 24 -21.26 8.82 0.00
C LYS A 24 -20.89 10.27 0.33
N ILE A 25 -19.92 10.83 -0.40
CA ILE A 25 -19.49 12.22 -0.27
C ILE A 25 -20.63 13.17 -0.64
N GLN A 26 -21.36 12.92 -1.74
CA GLN A 26 -22.49 13.74 -2.16
C GLN A 26 -23.62 13.71 -1.12
N ASP A 27 -23.99 12.52 -0.65
CA ASP A 27 -25.01 12.33 0.39
C ASP A 27 -24.67 13.09 1.68
N ALA A 28 -23.40 13.04 2.10
CA ALA A 28 -22.94 13.76 3.28
C ALA A 28 -23.01 15.29 3.10
N MET A 29 -22.79 15.81 1.88
CA MET A 29 -22.92 17.26 1.60
C MET A 29 -24.38 17.71 1.66
N VAL A 30 -25.29 16.92 1.10
CA VAL A 30 -26.72 17.22 1.11
C VAL A 30 -27.25 17.28 2.55
N LYS A 31 -26.71 16.43 3.44
CA LYS A 31 -27.11 16.35 4.85
C LYS A 31 -26.41 17.39 5.76
N GLY A 32 -25.52 18.22 5.24
CA GLY A 32 -24.84 19.27 5.99
C GLY A 32 -23.79 18.78 7.00
N ASN A 33 -23.31 17.54 6.86
CA ASN A 33 -22.31 16.98 7.77
C ASN A 33 -20.91 17.56 7.49
N ASN A 34 -20.18 17.87 8.55
CA ASN A 34 -18.77 18.25 8.45
C ASN A 34 -17.97 17.03 7.97
N LYS A 35 -17.24 17.21 6.87
CA LYS A 35 -16.41 16.17 6.29
C LYS A 35 -15.01 16.30 6.84
N ASP A 36 -14.74 15.56 7.91
CA ASP A 36 -13.36 15.19 8.22
C ASP A 36 -12.82 14.32 7.05
N ASP A 37 -11.49 14.24 6.91
CA ASP A 37 -10.85 13.45 5.84
C ASP A 37 -11.50 12.04 5.76
N MET A 38 -12.19 11.77 4.64
CA MET A 38 -12.86 10.49 4.44
C MET A 38 -11.90 9.54 3.74
N THR A 39 -11.43 8.54 4.47
CA THR A 39 -10.58 7.47 3.94
C THR A 39 -11.40 6.20 3.74
N ARG A 40 -11.29 5.60 2.55
CA ARG A 40 -11.83 4.28 2.22
C ARG A 40 -10.67 3.38 1.83
N VAL A 41 -10.54 2.25 2.53
CA VAL A 41 -9.59 1.19 2.21
C VAL A 41 -10.39 -0.03 1.78
N VAL A 42 -10.01 -0.62 0.65
CA VAL A 42 -10.65 -1.80 0.07
C VAL A 42 -9.56 -2.80 -0.24
N GLU A 43 -9.53 -3.88 0.52
CA GLU A 43 -8.58 -4.96 0.33
C GLU A 43 -9.21 -6.04 -0.54
N SER A 44 -8.43 -6.55 -1.49
CA SER A 44 -8.77 -7.72 -2.30
C SER A 44 -7.60 -8.69 -2.29
N GLU A 45 -7.80 -9.90 -2.82
CA GLU A 45 -6.72 -10.90 -2.88
C GLU A 45 -5.49 -10.43 -3.67
N ASN A 46 -5.67 -9.50 -4.60
CA ASN A 46 -4.65 -9.12 -5.57
C ASN A 46 -4.20 -7.66 -5.49
N SER A 47 -4.90 -6.82 -4.71
CA SER A 47 -4.55 -5.41 -4.55
C SER A 47 -5.24 -4.78 -3.35
N THR A 48 -4.67 -3.69 -2.86
CA THR A 48 -5.31 -2.80 -1.91
C THR A 48 -5.60 -1.46 -2.59
N ILE A 49 -6.85 -1.02 -2.52
CA ILE A 49 -7.31 0.26 -3.05
C ILE A 49 -7.52 1.21 -1.89
N ILE A 50 -6.86 2.36 -1.93
CA ILE A 50 -6.97 3.42 -0.91
C ILE A 50 -7.49 4.67 -1.59
N ILE A 51 -8.58 5.24 -1.07
CA ILE A 51 -9.16 6.47 -1.57
C ILE A 51 -9.32 7.44 -0.41
N ILE A 52 -8.72 8.62 -0.53
CA ILE A 52 -8.75 9.67 0.47
C ILE A 52 -9.37 10.92 -0.14
N TYR A 53 -10.46 11.38 0.45
CA TYR A 53 -11.06 12.67 0.13
C TYR A 53 -10.40 13.77 0.94
N HIS A 54 -9.83 14.76 0.24
CA HIS A 54 -9.29 15.96 0.88
C HIS A 54 -10.32 17.11 0.82
N PRO A 55 -10.95 17.50 1.96
CA PRO A 55 -12.09 18.42 1.98
C PRO A 55 -11.80 19.81 1.44
N LEU A 56 -10.60 20.37 1.72
CA LEU A 56 -10.25 21.73 1.32
C LEU A 56 -10.15 21.87 -0.21
N SER A 57 -9.49 20.90 -0.87
CA SER A 57 -9.38 20.89 -2.32
C SER A 57 -10.62 20.31 -3.01
N ARG A 58 -11.43 19.52 -2.29
CA ARG A 58 -12.53 18.68 -2.81
C ARG A 58 -12.05 17.74 -3.92
N ILE A 59 -10.91 17.10 -3.70
CA ILE A 59 -10.29 16.17 -4.63
C ILE A 59 -10.14 14.80 -3.95
N LEU A 60 -10.33 13.74 -4.73
CA LEU A 60 -10.02 12.38 -4.34
C LEU A 60 -8.58 12.06 -4.72
N PHE A 61 -7.81 11.57 -3.75
CA PHE A 61 -6.49 10.99 -3.96
C PHE A 61 -6.64 9.49 -3.84
N CYS A 62 -6.27 8.78 -4.90
CA CYS A 62 -6.47 7.34 -4.98
C CYS A 62 -5.13 6.62 -5.18
N SER A 63 -5.00 5.44 -4.59
CA SER A 63 -3.86 4.54 -4.76
C SER A 63 -4.35 3.12 -5.00
N ILE A 64 -3.58 2.37 -5.77
CA ILE A 64 -3.67 0.92 -5.92
C ILE A 64 -2.29 0.38 -5.57
N SER A 65 -2.21 -0.47 -4.56
CA SER A 65 -0.98 -1.06 -4.06
C SER A 65 -1.09 -2.58 -4.04
N ASP A 66 0.04 -3.27 -3.83
CA ASP A 66 0.02 -4.71 -3.64
C ASP A 66 -0.71 -5.05 -2.31
N PRO A 67 -1.33 -6.24 -2.20
CA PRO A 67 -2.15 -6.62 -1.04
C PRO A 67 -1.35 -6.88 0.24
N ASP A 68 -0.03 -6.78 0.19
CA ASP A 68 0.92 -6.92 1.29
C ASP A 68 1.75 -5.67 1.57
N ASP A 69 1.44 -4.58 0.88
CA ASP A 69 1.97 -3.27 1.19
C ASP A 69 1.45 -2.75 2.55
N ASP A 70 2.29 -1.99 3.23
CA ASP A 70 1.95 -1.26 4.44
C ASP A 70 0.92 -0.16 4.14
N VAL A 71 -0.34 -0.45 4.49
CA VAL A 71 -1.49 0.43 4.25
C VAL A 71 -1.34 1.76 4.98
N ASP A 72 -0.84 1.73 6.22
CA ASP A 72 -0.70 2.95 7.04
C ASP A 72 0.37 3.88 6.46
N LYS A 73 1.51 3.33 6.02
CA LYS A 73 2.53 4.12 5.29
C LYS A 73 1.96 4.70 4.00
N THR A 74 1.15 3.93 3.27
CA THR A 74 0.53 4.42 2.03
C THR A 74 -0.42 5.57 2.31
N ILE A 75 -1.27 5.46 3.34
CA ILE A 75 -2.17 6.52 3.79
C ILE A 75 -1.38 7.78 4.20
N GLU A 76 -0.32 7.63 5.00
CA GLU A 76 0.52 8.76 5.44
C GLU A 76 1.09 9.54 4.24
N VAL A 77 1.54 8.82 3.22
CA VAL A 77 2.10 9.40 1.99
C VAL A 77 1.03 10.11 1.18
N ILE A 78 -0.16 9.53 1.05
CA ILE A 78 -1.29 10.18 0.35
C ILE A 78 -1.69 11.48 1.07
N HIS A 79 -1.73 11.52 2.40
CA HIS A 79 -1.98 12.76 3.14
C HIS A 79 -0.89 13.83 2.92
N LYS A 80 0.38 13.43 2.82
CA LYS A 80 1.47 14.36 2.47
C LYS A 80 1.31 14.90 1.05
N ILE A 81 0.94 14.04 0.09
CA ILE A 81 0.67 14.42 -1.30
C ILE A 81 -0.51 15.40 -1.36
N SER A 82 -1.62 15.10 -0.67
CA SER A 82 -2.83 15.93 -0.70
C SER A 82 -2.60 17.31 -0.11
N SER A 83 -1.87 17.37 1.00
CA SER A 83 -1.47 18.62 1.65
C SER A 83 -0.57 19.47 0.75
N ARG A 84 0.46 18.88 0.15
CA ARG A 84 1.35 19.59 -0.79
C ARG A 84 0.61 20.06 -2.04
N PHE A 85 -0.25 19.21 -2.59
CA PHE A 85 -1.10 19.56 -3.72
C PHE A 85 -1.91 20.81 -3.40
N TRP A 86 -2.59 20.85 -2.24
CA TRP A 86 -3.42 21.98 -1.88
C TRP A 86 -2.63 23.28 -1.74
N LEU A 87 -1.49 23.23 -1.03
CA LEU A 87 -0.62 24.39 -0.86
C LEU A 87 -0.13 24.98 -2.19
N LYS A 88 0.21 24.11 -3.15
CA LYS A 88 0.78 24.51 -4.44
C LYS A 88 -0.28 24.95 -5.46
N HIS A 89 -1.43 24.28 -5.46
CA HIS A 89 -2.39 24.35 -6.55
C HIS A 89 -3.77 24.89 -6.14
N GLN A 90 -3.93 25.48 -4.96
CA GLN A 90 -5.21 26.05 -4.52
C GLN A 90 -5.82 27.03 -5.55
N ALA A 91 -5.00 27.90 -6.14
CA ALA A 91 -5.46 28.84 -7.17
C ALA A 91 -5.84 28.10 -8.47
N ASP A 92 -5.01 27.14 -8.89
CA ASP A 92 -5.24 26.33 -10.09
C ASP A 92 -6.52 25.52 -10.00
N VAL A 93 -6.87 24.99 -8.82
CA VAL A 93 -8.13 24.26 -8.60
C VAL A 93 -9.35 25.14 -8.90
N LYS A 94 -9.31 26.43 -8.55
CA LYS A 94 -10.41 27.36 -8.87
C LYS A 94 -10.54 27.54 -10.37
N ILE A 95 -9.42 27.73 -11.07
CA ILE A 95 -9.38 27.90 -12.53
C ILE A 95 -9.87 26.62 -13.22
N PHE A 96 -9.39 25.46 -12.78
CA PHE A 96 -9.79 24.15 -13.32
C PHE A 96 -11.31 23.94 -13.24
N ARG A 97 -11.97 24.32 -12.13
CA ARG A 97 -13.43 24.21 -12.01
C ARG A 97 -14.21 25.01 -13.05
N THR A 98 -13.61 26.07 -13.59
CA THR A 98 -14.24 26.92 -14.61
C THR A 98 -13.81 26.60 -16.04
N THR A 99 -12.62 26.04 -16.23
CA THR A 99 -11.98 25.90 -17.56
C THR A 99 -11.68 24.46 -17.95
N SER A 100 -11.68 23.52 -16.99
CA SER A 100 -11.21 22.15 -17.15
C SER A 100 -9.73 22.02 -17.58
N GLU A 101 -8.93 23.09 -17.48
CA GLU A 101 -7.50 23.07 -17.84
C GLU A 101 -6.68 22.24 -16.82
N LYS A 102 -6.11 21.11 -17.27
CA LYS A 102 -5.36 20.17 -16.40
C LYS A 102 -3.84 20.34 -16.43
N SER A 103 -3.30 21.06 -17.43
CA SER A 103 -1.86 21.26 -17.65
C SER A 103 -1.13 21.80 -16.41
N ARG A 104 -1.81 22.62 -15.62
CA ARG A 104 -1.29 23.28 -14.41
C ARG A 104 -0.90 22.32 -13.29
N PHE A 105 -1.45 21.10 -13.29
CA PHE A 105 -1.19 20.12 -12.25
C PHE A 105 0.00 19.20 -12.55
N GLN A 106 0.67 19.30 -13.71
CA GLN A 106 1.77 18.41 -14.07
C GLN A 106 2.89 18.36 -13.02
N THR A 107 3.12 19.48 -12.32
CA THR A 107 4.18 19.56 -11.32
C THR A 107 3.94 18.69 -10.08
N ILE A 108 2.72 18.17 -9.85
CA ILE A 108 2.44 17.23 -8.76
C ILE A 108 3.03 15.85 -9.04
N ILE A 109 3.27 15.49 -10.31
CA ILE A 109 3.81 14.17 -10.69
C ILE A 109 5.16 13.96 -10.02
N ALA A 110 6.04 14.97 -10.08
CA ALA A 110 7.35 14.90 -9.42
C ALA A 110 7.22 14.81 -7.88
N ASP A 111 6.24 15.48 -7.29
CA ASP A 111 5.98 15.40 -5.85
C ASP A 111 5.50 13.99 -5.45
N ILE A 112 4.63 13.37 -6.25
CA ILE A 112 4.16 11.99 -6.08
C ILE A 112 5.34 11.02 -6.16
N GLU A 113 6.16 11.09 -7.21
CA GLU A 113 7.32 10.21 -7.39
C GLU A 113 8.33 10.31 -6.24
N ASN A 114 8.64 11.54 -5.81
CA ASN A 114 9.57 11.77 -4.71
C ASN A 114 9.03 11.23 -3.38
N LEU A 115 7.72 11.39 -3.14
CA LEU A 115 7.09 10.93 -1.91
C LEU A 115 6.86 9.42 -1.92
N SER A 116 6.52 8.82 -3.07
CA SER A 116 6.28 7.37 -3.20
C SER A 116 7.56 6.56 -3.35
N LYS A 117 8.71 7.21 -3.57
CA LYS A 117 10.02 6.58 -3.85
C LYS A 117 9.93 5.61 -5.04
N GLY A 118 9.20 5.99 -6.09
CA GLY A 118 8.96 5.13 -7.25
C GLY A 118 8.11 3.89 -6.93
N GLY A 119 7.15 4.03 -6.00
CA GLY A 119 6.20 2.97 -5.63
C GLY A 119 6.67 2.04 -4.51
N LYS A 120 7.81 2.30 -3.88
CA LYS A 120 8.44 1.37 -2.89
C LYS A 120 8.20 1.73 -1.43
N ILE A 121 7.42 2.77 -1.16
CA ILE A 121 7.32 3.31 0.19
C ILE A 121 6.62 2.39 1.21
N SER A 122 5.82 1.46 0.70
CA SER A 122 5.01 0.53 1.48
C SER A 122 5.51 -0.91 1.42
N GLU A 123 6.57 -1.18 0.65
CA GLU A 123 7.14 -2.52 0.50
C GLU A 123 7.67 -3.03 1.84
N VAL A 124 7.20 -4.21 2.28
CA VAL A 124 7.65 -4.90 3.49
C VAL A 124 8.38 -6.16 3.07
N PHE A 125 9.72 -6.09 2.99
CA PHE A 125 10.54 -7.21 2.52
C PHE A 125 11.42 -7.75 3.66
N PRO A 126 11.01 -8.87 4.30
CA PRO A 126 11.80 -9.48 5.35
C PRO A 126 13.19 -9.88 4.83
N LYS A 127 14.20 -9.56 5.62
CA LYS A 127 15.60 -9.84 5.35
C LYS A 127 16.24 -10.60 6.52
N LEU A 128 16.91 -11.69 6.19
CA LEU A 128 17.64 -12.51 7.15
C LEU A 128 18.89 -11.76 7.65
N LEU A 129 19.03 -11.65 8.97
CA LEU A 129 20.16 -11.00 9.64
C LEU A 129 21.34 -11.96 9.88
N VAL A 130 21.05 -13.26 9.96
CA VAL A 130 22.04 -14.29 10.29
C VAL A 130 22.42 -15.13 9.08
N VAL A 131 23.66 -15.64 9.06
CA VAL A 131 24.09 -16.56 8.00
C VAL A 131 23.44 -17.94 8.19
N LYS A 132 23.26 -18.70 7.09
CA LYS A 132 22.62 -20.02 7.10
C LYS A 132 23.13 -20.98 8.18
N LYS A 133 24.45 -21.03 8.42
CA LYS A 133 25.04 -21.90 9.46
C LYS A 133 24.56 -21.54 10.88
N VAL A 134 24.35 -20.26 11.15
CA VAL A 134 23.82 -19.79 12.44
C VAL A 134 22.35 -20.20 12.55
N LEU A 135 21.59 -20.05 11.47
CA LEU A 135 20.19 -20.48 11.41
C LEU A 135 20.04 -22.00 11.64
N GLU A 136 20.90 -22.82 11.02
CA GLU A 136 20.95 -24.28 11.24
C GLU A 136 21.22 -24.61 12.72
N LYS A 137 22.10 -23.84 13.37
CA LYS A 137 22.38 -24.01 14.80
C LYS A 137 21.19 -23.63 15.67
N ILE A 138 20.52 -22.51 15.38
CA ILE A 138 19.30 -22.07 16.09
C ILE A 138 18.20 -23.14 15.97
N MET A 139 18.05 -23.75 14.80
CA MET A 139 17.14 -24.88 14.57
C MET A 139 17.55 -26.12 15.38
N SER A 140 18.83 -26.48 15.40
CA SER A 140 19.34 -27.60 16.19
C SER A 140 19.15 -27.43 17.71
N MET A 141 19.08 -26.17 18.17
CA MET A 141 18.79 -25.81 19.56
C MET A 141 17.29 -25.84 19.88
N GLY A 142 16.41 -26.10 18.90
CA GLY A 142 14.97 -26.17 19.07
C GLY A 142 14.27 -24.82 19.23
N MET A 143 14.96 -23.70 18.99
CA MET A 143 14.35 -22.36 19.08
C MET A 143 13.39 -22.09 17.91
N ILE A 144 13.69 -22.67 16.76
CA ILE A 144 12.87 -22.64 15.55
C ILE A 144 12.69 -24.06 15.02
N ASN A 145 11.58 -24.32 14.33
CA ASN A 145 11.32 -25.61 13.69
C ASN A 145 11.74 -25.59 12.20
N GLU A 146 11.55 -26.71 11.50
CA GLU A 146 11.87 -26.82 10.06
C GLU A 146 11.05 -25.84 9.21
N ASP A 147 9.78 -25.60 9.56
CA ASP A 147 8.92 -24.65 8.86
C ASP A 147 9.44 -23.20 8.97
N ASP A 148 9.82 -22.80 10.18
CA ASP A 148 10.43 -21.52 10.49
C ASP A 148 11.73 -21.34 9.70
N PHE A 149 12.55 -22.40 9.66
CA PHE A 149 13.81 -22.44 8.93
C PHE A 149 13.60 -22.21 7.42
N GLN A 150 12.62 -22.88 6.81
CA GLN A 150 12.33 -22.70 5.39
C GLN A 150 11.82 -21.30 5.06
N ILE A 151 11.00 -20.69 5.93
CA ILE A 151 10.53 -19.31 5.76
C ILE A 151 11.68 -18.31 5.91
N ALA A 152 12.53 -18.47 6.92
CA ALA A 152 13.71 -17.64 7.15
C ALA A 152 14.65 -17.65 5.93
N LEU A 153 14.85 -18.80 5.27
CA LEU A 153 15.68 -18.89 4.06
C LEU A 153 15.12 -18.12 2.85
N LYS A 154 13.83 -17.77 2.84
CA LYS A 154 13.21 -16.95 1.79
C LYS A 154 13.22 -15.44 2.10
N CYS A 155 13.65 -15.05 3.29
CA CYS A 155 13.77 -13.65 3.71
C CYS A 155 15.03 -13.01 3.10
N THR A 156 15.03 -12.75 1.79
CA THR A 156 16.19 -12.20 1.08
C THR A 156 16.21 -10.67 1.03
N GLY A 157 15.16 -10.00 1.51
CA GLY A 157 14.93 -8.57 1.28
C GLY A 157 14.39 -8.24 -0.13
N GLU A 158 14.00 -9.24 -0.92
CA GLU A 158 13.45 -9.08 -2.27
C GLU A 158 12.07 -9.74 -2.45
N ALA A 159 11.59 -10.43 -1.43
CA ALA A 159 10.33 -11.16 -1.45
C ALA A 159 9.48 -10.74 -0.27
N SER A 160 8.25 -10.34 -0.56
CA SER A 160 7.25 -10.02 0.44
C SER A 160 6.67 -11.26 1.13
N PRO A 161 6.00 -11.12 2.28
CA PRO A 161 5.35 -12.22 2.96
C PRO A 161 4.38 -13.02 2.08
N LEU A 162 3.61 -12.35 1.22
CA LEU A 162 2.71 -13.03 0.29
C LEU A 162 3.47 -13.83 -0.77
N ARG A 163 4.57 -13.29 -1.30
CA ARG A 163 5.41 -14.00 -2.27
C ARG A 163 6.05 -15.23 -1.62
N ILE A 164 6.52 -15.11 -0.38
CA ILE A 164 7.07 -16.23 0.39
C ILE A 164 6.00 -17.31 0.60
N ALA A 165 4.78 -16.92 0.99
CA ALA A 165 3.65 -17.83 1.16
C ALA A 165 3.34 -18.63 -0.11
N ARG A 166 3.33 -17.95 -1.27
CA ARG A 166 3.13 -18.59 -2.59
C ARG A 166 4.26 -19.56 -2.95
N ILE A 167 5.52 -19.22 -2.67
CA ILE A 167 6.68 -20.09 -2.94
C ILE A 167 6.63 -21.37 -2.09
N LEU A 168 6.17 -21.26 -0.84
CA LEU A 168 6.15 -22.36 0.12
C LEU A 168 4.80 -23.09 0.18
N SER A 169 3.82 -22.70 -0.65
CA SER A 169 2.46 -23.23 -0.62
C SER A 169 1.81 -23.17 0.78
N LYS A 170 2.06 -22.08 1.52
CA LYS A 170 1.52 -21.82 2.86
C LYS A 170 0.50 -20.68 2.82
N SER A 171 -0.32 -20.56 3.86
CA SER A 171 -1.18 -19.39 4.00
C SER A 171 -0.34 -18.15 4.36
N ARG A 172 -0.80 -16.96 3.94
CA ARG A 172 -0.17 -15.69 4.32
C ARG A 172 -0.11 -15.52 5.84
N ASN A 173 -1.16 -15.96 6.53
CA ASN A 173 -1.24 -15.83 7.99
C ASN A 173 -0.17 -16.69 8.68
N ASP A 174 0.05 -17.91 8.21
CA ASP A 174 1.09 -18.79 8.76
C ASP A 174 2.47 -18.19 8.56
N VAL A 175 2.74 -17.64 7.37
CA VAL A 175 4.00 -16.95 7.10
C VAL A 175 4.18 -15.73 8.00
N ASN A 176 3.15 -14.90 8.19
CA ASN A 176 3.23 -13.73 9.06
C ASN A 176 3.47 -14.09 10.54
N ILE A 177 2.84 -15.15 11.04
CA ILE A 177 3.06 -15.65 12.41
C ILE A 177 4.53 -16.04 12.59
N VAL A 178 5.09 -16.77 11.62
CA VAL A 178 6.49 -17.18 11.64
C VAL A 178 7.43 -15.98 11.52
N LEU A 179 7.17 -15.05 10.60
CA LEU A 179 8.00 -13.86 10.42
C LEU A 179 8.05 -13.02 11.69
N LYS A 180 6.91 -12.85 12.38
CA LYS A 180 6.85 -12.16 13.67
C LYS A 180 7.69 -12.88 14.72
N LYS A 181 7.59 -14.20 14.82
CA LYS A 181 8.43 -15.00 15.71
C LYS A 181 9.92 -14.84 15.38
N LEU A 182 10.29 -14.83 14.10
CA LEU A 182 11.68 -14.67 13.66
C LEU A 182 12.22 -13.26 13.94
N GLU A 183 11.37 -12.23 13.84
CA GLU A 183 11.70 -10.85 14.22
C GLU A 183 11.92 -10.74 15.74
N GLU A 184 11.04 -11.32 16.57
CA GLU A 184 11.19 -11.36 18.03
C GLU A 184 12.47 -12.07 18.50
N LEU A 185 13.04 -12.94 17.67
CA LEU A 185 14.30 -13.65 17.92
C LEU A 185 15.53 -12.96 17.30
N ASP A 186 15.38 -11.76 16.74
CA ASP A 186 16.43 -11.01 16.02
C ASP A 186 17.04 -11.79 14.83
N ILE A 187 16.26 -12.69 14.21
CA ILE A 187 16.70 -13.51 13.06
C ILE A 187 16.42 -12.78 11.74
N VAL A 188 15.32 -12.04 11.67
CA VAL A 188 14.85 -11.30 10.48
C VAL A 188 14.56 -9.84 10.86
N ASN A 189 14.75 -8.93 9.92
CA ASN A 189 14.22 -7.56 9.99
C ASN A 189 13.43 -7.20 8.73
N PHE A 190 12.72 -6.06 8.79
CA PHE A 190 11.94 -5.50 7.67
C PHE A 190 12.48 -4.15 7.23
#